data_AF-A0A6N9UHA5-F1
#
_entry.id   AF-A0A6N9UHA5-F1
#
_cell.length_a   1.000
_cell.length_b   1.000
_cell.length_c   1.000
_cell.angle_alpha   90.00
_cell.angle_beta   90.00
_cell.angle_gamma   90.00
#
_symmetry.space_group_name_H-M   'P 1'
#
loop_
_entity.id
_entity.type
_entity.pdbx_description
1 polymer ?
#
loop_
_entity_poly.entity_id
_entity_poly.type
_entity_poly.pdbx_seq_one_letter_code
_entity_poly.pdbx_strand_id
1 'polypeptide(L)'
;AVRAPGGTWRAAGEEQELPALPSVLPDDPGRSACTPASKTKAEKEDWSRQRLDLGRVHRHGQGEGVTVAVIDTGVASSAAALKGRVTSRGEGGEDCVGHGTFVANLVAGAGGGTPGLSGVAPRAR
;
A
#
# COMPACT_ATOMS: atom_id res chain seq x y z
N ALA A 1 1.15 17.02 -24.89
CA ALA A 1 0.19 18.09 -24.58
C ALA A 1 -0.53 18.46 -25.86
N VAL A 2 -1.85 18.62 -25.82
CA VAL A 2 -2.65 19.05 -26.99
C VAL A 2 -3.17 20.45 -26.70
N ARG A 3 -3.11 21.31 -27.73
CA ARG A 3 -3.56 22.70 -27.63
C ARG A 3 -5.08 22.76 -27.82
N ALA A 4 -5.81 23.13 -26.78
CA ALA A 4 -7.25 23.39 -26.89
C ALA A 4 -7.51 24.72 -27.60
N PRO A 5 -8.67 24.89 -28.29
CA PRO A 5 -9.09 26.19 -28.80
C PRO A 5 -9.27 27.14 -27.60
N GLY A 6 -8.44 28.18 -27.51
CA GLY A 6 -8.34 29.06 -26.34
C GLY A 6 -6.93 29.21 -25.74
N GLY A 7 -5.93 28.48 -26.24
CA GLY A 7 -4.51 28.76 -25.94
C GLY A 7 -3.97 28.20 -24.62
N THR A 8 -4.79 27.51 -23.83
CA THR A 8 -4.32 26.79 -22.64
C THR A 8 -3.79 25.40 -23.01
N TRP A 9 -2.58 25.09 -22.58
CA TRP A 9 -1.99 23.75 -22.72
C TRP A 9 -2.62 22.80 -21.70
N ARG A 10 -3.22 21.69 -22.16
CA ARG A 10 -3.62 20.59 -21.28
C ARG A 10 -2.62 19.44 -21.39
N ALA A 11 -2.29 18.84 -20.26
CA ALA A 11 -1.57 17.56 -20.23
C ALA A 11 -2.39 16.54 -21.03
N ALA A 12 -1.74 15.82 -21.93
CA ALA A 12 -2.35 14.74 -22.69
C ALA A 12 -2.15 13.46 -21.86
N GLY A 13 -3.03 13.25 -20.90
CA GLY A 13 -3.18 12.00 -20.19
C GLY A 13 -4.66 11.82 -19.93
N GLU A 14 -5.21 10.66 -20.27
CA GLU A 14 -6.51 10.27 -19.75
C GLU A 14 -6.45 10.38 -18.22
N GLU A 15 -7.45 11.05 -17.65
CA GLU A 15 -7.61 11.14 -16.21
C GLU A 15 -7.83 9.70 -15.73
N GLN A 16 -6.78 9.09 -15.18
CA GLN A 16 -6.84 7.71 -14.71
C GLN A 16 -7.68 7.69 -13.44
N GLU A 17 -8.99 7.50 -13.60
CA GLU A 17 -9.89 7.23 -12.50
C GLU A 17 -9.64 5.80 -12.03
N LEU A 18 -8.62 5.65 -11.19
CA LEU A 18 -8.35 4.39 -10.52
C LEU A 18 -9.50 4.12 -9.55
N PRO A 19 -10.12 2.95 -9.57
CA PRO A 19 -11.13 2.62 -8.58
C PRO A 19 -10.52 2.78 -7.19
N ALA A 20 -11.19 3.56 -6.34
CA ALA A 20 -10.74 3.74 -4.97
C ALA A 20 -10.64 2.39 -4.26
N LEU A 21 -9.57 2.18 -3.50
CA LEU A 21 -9.49 1.03 -2.62
C LEU A 21 -10.53 1.21 -1.51
N PRO A 22 -11.47 0.27 -1.33
CA PRO A 22 -12.49 0.39 -0.31
C PRO A 22 -11.86 0.34 1.08
N SER A 23 -12.28 1.23 1.97
CA SER A 23 -11.93 1.23 3.40
C SER A 23 -13.06 0.73 4.30
N VAL A 24 -14.17 0.27 3.70
CA VAL A 24 -15.31 -0.35 4.39
C VAL A 24 -15.78 -1.55 3.59
N LEU A 25 -16.26 -2.58 4.28
CA LEU A 25 -16.94 -3.69 3.62
C LEU A 25 -18.37 -3.25 3.27
N PRO A 26 -18.88 -3.59 2.07
CA PRO A 26 -20.28 -3.39 1.75
C PRO A 26 -21.16 -4.37 2.54
N ASP A 27 -22.29 -3.87 3.05
CA ASP A 27 -23.29 -4.64 3.79
C ASP A 27 -24.17 -5.48 2.86
N ASP A 28 -23.56 -6.45 2.16
CA ASP A 28 -24.25 -7.33 1.21
C ASP A 28 -24.61 -8.68 1.85
N PRO A 29 -25.92 -9.04 1.98
CA PRO A 29 -26.33 -10.33 2.49
C PRO A 29 -25.91 -11.45 1.52
N GLY A 30 -24.89 -12.23 1.91
CA GLY A 30 -24.37 -13.37 1.14
C GLY A 30 -22.89 -13.26 0.72
N ARG A 31 -22.24 -12.11 0.95
CA ARG A 31 -20.79 -11.94 0.74
C ARG A 31 -20.01 -12.51 1.94
N SER A 32 -18.79 -13.02 1.70
CA SER A 32 -17.91 -13.48 2.78
C SER A 32 -17.64 -12.35 3.77
N ALA A 33 -17.55 -12.69 5.06
CA ALA A 33 -17.36 -11.73 6.14
C ALA A 33 -16.09 -10.85 6.00
N CYS A 34 -15.10 -11.30 5.23
CA CYS A 34 -13.86 -10.57 4.97
C CYS A 34 -13.46 -10.67 3.49
N THR A 35 -12.76 -9.64 2.99
CA THR A 35 -12.16 -9.62 1.65
C THR A 35 -11.06 -10.69 1.57
N PRO A 36 -11.12 -11.63 0.61
CA PRO A 36 -10.06 -12.61 0.44
C PRO A 36 -8.78 -11.96 -0.09
N ALA A 37 -7.63 -12.55 0.24
CA ALA A 37 -6.36 -12.12 -0.31
C ALA A 37 -6.35 -12.19 -1.85
N SER A 38 -5.72 -11.19 -2.49
CA SER A 38 -5.53 -11.19 -3.94
C SER A 38 -4.74 -12.42 -4.40
N LYS A 39 -5.24 -13.08 -5.45
CA LYS A 39 -4.51 -14.14 -6.15
C LYS A 39 -3.44 -13.58 -7.08
N THR A 40 -3.53 -12.31 -7.43
CA THR A 40 -2.60 -11.59 -8.30
C THR A 40 -1.53 -10.91 -7.45
N LYS A 41 -0.26 -11.12 -7.83
CA LYS A 41 0.89 -10.49 -7.18
C LYS A 41 1.39 -9.34 -8.05
N ALA A 42 1.91 -8.30 -7.41
CA ALA A 42 2.68 -7.28 -8.12
C ALA A 42 3.99 -7.90 -8.60
N GLU A 43 4.31 -7.69 -9.88
CA GLU A 43 5.52 -8.22 -10.50
C GLU A 43 6.63 -7.16 -10.64
N LYS A 44 6.23 -5.87 -10.65
CA LYS A 44 7.11 -4.72 -10.83
C LYS A 44 6.65 -3.55 -9.99
N GLU A 45 7.58 -2.63 -9.76
CA GLU A 45 7.29 -1.34 -9.11
C GLU A 45 6.27 -0.55 -9.93
N ASP A 46 5.34 0.12 -9.24
CA ASP A 46 4.50 1.13 -9.84
C ASP A 46 5.30 2.42 -10.10
N TRP A 47 4.74 3.30 -10.94
CA TRP A 47 5.40 4.54 -11.33
C TRP A 47 5.76 5.42 -10.12
N SER A 48 4.95 5.37 -9.05
CA SER A 48 5.15 6.17 -7.84
C SER A 48 6.42 5.75 -7.09
N ARG A 49 6.65 4.44 -6.92
CA ARG A 49 7.88 3.90 -6.30
C ARG A 49 9.11 4.19 -7.14
N GLN A 50 9.02 4.05 -8.47
CA GLN A 50 10.10 4.39 -9.37
C GLN A 50 10.47 5.88 -9.28
N ARG A 51 9.46 6.76 -9.17
CA ARG A 51 9.63 8.21 -9.05
C ARG A 51 10.34 8.60 -7.75
N LEU A 52 10.12 7.86 -6.67
CA LEU A 52 10.72 8.06 -5.35
C LEU A 52 12.14 7.50 -5.24
N ASP A 53 12.55 6.59 -6.13
CA ASP A 53 13.86 5.90 -6.09
C ASP A 53 14.15 5.35 -4.67
N LEU A 54 13.25 4.48 -4.19
CA LEU A 54 13.35 3.94 -2.82
C LEU A 54 14.68 3.21 -2.58
N GLY A 55 15.27 2.60 -3.61
CA GLY A 55 16.60 2.03 -3.54
C GLY A 55 17.69 3.04 -3.20
N ARG A 56 17.61 4.28 -3.69
CA ARG A 56 18.49 5.38 -3.26
C ARG A 56 18.15 5.87 -1.85
N VAL A 57 16.88 6.03 -1.52
CA VAL A 57 16.44 6.50 -0.20
C VAL A 57 16.91 5.55 0.91
N HIS A 58 16.80 4.23 0.69
CA HIS A 58 17.21 3.20 1.65
C HIS A 58 18.70 3.16 1.98
N ARG A 59 19.55 3.79 1.15
CA ARG A 59 20.98 3.98 1.48
C ARG A 59 21.21 5.00 2.59
N HIS A 60 20.23 5.88 2.83
CA HIS A 60 20.28 6.88 3.89
C HIS A 60 19.58 6.42 5.17
N GLY A 61 18.60 5.52 5.05
CA GLY A 61 17.93 4.88 6.19
C GLY A 61 16.73 4.06 5.75
N GLN A 62 16.34 3.09 6.58
CA GLN A 62 15.23 2.17 6.29
C GLN A 62 14.15 2.18 7.38
N GLY A 63 14.22 3.15 8.31
CA GLY A 63 13.25 3.31 9.40
C GLY A 63 13.60 2.52 10.66
N GLU A 64 14.86 2.12 10.84
CA GLU A 64 15.31 1.46 12.06
C GLU A 64 14.95 2.26 13.31
N GLY A 65 14.31 1.61 14.28
CA GLY A 65 13.89 2.23 15.54
C GLY A 65 12.68 3.17 15.44
N VAL A 66 12.10 3.34 14.25
CA VAL A 66 10.89 4.13 14.03
C VAL A 66 9.66 3.25 14.18
N THR A 67 8.68 3.74 14.94
CA THR A 67 7.34 3.14 15.04
C THR A 67 6.34 3.99 14.27
N VAL A 68 5.54 3.37 13.41
CA VAL A 68 4.51 4.03 12.60
C VAL A 68 3.13 3.50 12.99
N ALA A 69 2.26 4.40 13.45
CA ALA A 69 0.86 4.05 13.69
C ALA A 69 0.06 4.09 12.38
N VAL A 70 -0.55 2.95 12.02
CA VAL A 70 -1.50 2.86 10.91
C VAL A 70 -2.91 2.86 11.49
N ILE A 71 -3.63 3.98 11.31
CA ILE A 71 -5.02 4.15 11.76
C ILE A 71 -5.92 3.95 10.54
N ASP A 72 -6.42 2.73 10.38
CA ASP A 72 -7.10 2.30 9.17
C ASP A 72 -8.06 1.15 9.51
N THR A 73 -8.41 0.27 8.57
CA THR A 73 -9.31 -0.89 8.72
C THR A 73 -8.76 -2.02 9.58
N GLY A 74 -7.64 -1.78 10.27
CA GLY A 74 -6.81 -2.77 10.92
C GLY A 74 -5.64 -3.24 10.05
N VAL A 75 -4.77 -4.07 10.59
CA VAL A 75 -3.62 -4.62 9.86
C VAL A 75 -3.49 -6.10 10.15
N ALA A 76 -3.62 -6.93 9.11
CA ALA A 76 -3.42 -8.37 9.23
C ALA A 76 -1.95 -8.68 9.54
N SER A 77 -1.66 -8.92 10.82
CA SER A 77 -0.32 -9.28 11.33
C SER A 77 0.26 -10.56 10.72
N SER A 78 -0.60 -11.41 10.16
CA SER A 78 -0.27 -12.63 9.41
C SER A 78 0.23 -12.37 7.98
N ALA A 79 0.11 -11.14 7.47
CA ALA A 79 0.59 -10.79 6.13
C ALA A 79 2.10 -11.03 6.01
N ALA A 80 2.51 -11.83 5.03
CA ALA A 80 3.88 -12.33 4.93
C ALA A 80 4.95 -11.22 4.89
N ALA A 81 4.67 -10.12 4.20
CA ALA A 81 5.60 -8.98 4.09
C ALA A 81 5.67 -8.12 5.37
N LEU A 82 4.74 -8.30 6.32
CA LEU A 82 4.69 -7.58 7.60
C LEU A 82 5.10 -8.46 8.80
N LYS A 83 5.55 -9.68 8.55
CA LYS A 83 5.92 -10.65 9.60
C LYS A 83 6.88 -10.00 10.60
N GLY A 84 6.47 -10.02 11.87
CA GLY A 84 7.26 -9.51 12.99
C GLY A 84 7.41 -7.98 13.02
N ARG A 85 6.60 -7.21 12.28
CA ARG A 85 6.62 -5.74 12.28
C ARG A 85 5.41 -5.14 12.98
N VAL A 86 4.24 -5.74 12.82
CA VAL A 86 2.99 -5.24 13.40
C VAL A 86 2.91 -5.55 14.89
N THR A 87 2.59 -4.53 15.68
CA THR A 87 2.10 -4.66 17.06
C THR A 87 0.73 -4.01 17.13
N SER A 88 -0.28 -4.72 17.63
CA SER A 88 -1.65 -4.22 17.72
C SER A 88 -2.26 -4.44 19.09
N ARG A 89 -3.38 -3.77 19.36
CA ARG A 89 -4.23 -3.96 20.54
C ARG A 89 -5.65 -4.24 20.09
N GLY A 90 -6.34 -5.12 20.80
CA GLY A 90 -7.71 -5.53 20.44
C GLY A 90 -7.78 -6.04 19.00
N GLU A 91 -8.81 -5.62 18.28
CA GLU A 91 -9.12 -6.08 16.92
C GLU A 91 -8.21 -5.45 15.84
N GLY A 92 -7.33 -4.51 16.18
CA GLY A 92 -6.47 -3.84 15.18
C GLY A 92 -5.42 -4.74 14.50
N GLY A 93 -5.24 -5.98 14.98
CA GLY A 93 -4.35 -6.99 14.37
C GLY A 93 -5.00 -7.83 13.28
N GLU A 94 -6.28 -7.59 13.02
CA GLU A 94 -7.10 -8.20 11.99
C GLU A 94 -7.50 -7.12 10.98
N ASP A 95 -7.73 -7.50 9.73
CA ASP A 95 -8.16 -6.57 8.69
C ASP A 95 -9.05 -7.29 7.69
N CYS A 96 -10.36 -7.15 7.85
CA CYS A 96 -11.34 -7.78 6.97
C CYS A 96 -11.63 -6.98 5.71
N VAL A 97 -11.26 -5.69 5.66
CA VAL A 97 -11.37 -4.89 4.44
C VAL A 97 -10.17 -5.11 3.54
N GLY A 98 -8.96 -5.06 4.11
CA GLY A 98 -7.67 -5.22 3.44
C GLY A 98 -6.92 -3.90 3.18
N HIS A 99 -7.55 -2.74 3.39
CA HIS A 99 -6.96 -1.44 3.08
C HIS A 99 -5.80 -1.09 4.02
N GLY A 100 -5.99 -1.24 5.33
CA GLY A 100 -4.94 -0.98 6.30
C GLY A 100 -3.74 -1.92 6.14
N THR A 101 -3.96 -3.18 5.79
CA THR A 101 -2.87 -4.12 5.45
C THR A 101 -2.12 -3.68 4.20
N PHE A 102 -2.82 -3.18 3.18
CA PHE A 102 -2.19 -2.63 1.98
C PHE A 102 -1.32 -1.40 2.31
N VAL A 103 -1.85 -0.44 3.09
CA VAL A 103 -1.12 0.75 3.54
C VAL A 103 0.09 0.37 4.40
N ALA A 104 -0.07 -0.53 5.37
CA ALA A 104 1.02 -1.00 6.21
C ALA A 104 2.15 -1.64 5.39
N ASN A 105 1.82 -2.38 4.32
CA ASN A 105 2.81 -2.93 3.38
C ASN A 105 3.55 -1.84 2.60
N LEU A 106 2.87 -0.77 2.17
CA LEU A 106 3.51 0.38 1.55
C LEU A 106 4.49 1.07 2.51
N VAL A 107 4.17 1.13 3.81
CA VAL A 107 5.05 1.72 4.82
C VAL A 107 6.23 0.81 5.14
N ALA A 108 6.00 -0.39 5.66
CA ALA A 108 7.03 -1.23 6.29
C ALA A 108 7.14 -2.65 5.71
N GLY A 109 6.48 -2.94 4.59
CA GLY A 109 6.55 -4.24 3.95
C GLY A 109 7.97 -4.60 3.55
N ALA A 110 8.39 -5.84 3.80
CA ALA A 110 9.74 -6.31 3.45
C ALA A 110 9.97 -6.49 1.94
N GLY A 111 8.95 -6.30 1.09
CA GLY A 111 9.01 -6.51 -0.36
C GLY A 111 9.17 -7.96 -0.82
N GLY A 112 9.32 -8.90 0.12
CA GLY A 112 9.63 -10.29 -0.19
C GLY A 112 11.00 -10.43 -0.86
N GLY A 113 11.10 -11.33 -1.85
CA GLY A 113 12.32 -11.53 -2.64
C GLY A 113 12.50 -10.54 -3.79
N THR A 114 11.63 -9.53 -3.91
CA THR A 114 11.65 -8.55 -5.00
C THR A 114 11.97 -7.17 -4.41
N PRO A 115 13.22 -6.70 -4.48
CA PRO A 115 13.67 -5.48 -3.79
C PRO A 115 12.81 -4.24 -4.08
N GLY A 116 12.25 -4.13 -5.29
CA GLY A 116 11.44 -2.99 -5.70
C GLY A 116 10.05 -2.91 -5.06
N LEU A 117 9.55 -4.00 -4.48
CA LEU A 117 8.25 -4.03 -3.83
C LEU A 117 8.35 -3.78 -2.32
N SER A 118 9.54 -3.44 -1.82
CA SER A 118 9.77 -3.07 -0.43
C SER A 118 9.00 -1.79 -0.08
N GLY A 119 8.62 -1.68 1.18
CA GLY A 119 7.99 -0.47 1.72
C GLY A 119 8.96 0.71 1.75
N VAL A 120 8.41 1.90 2.03
CA VAL A 120 9.21 3.13 2.16
C VAL A 120 10.22 3.01 3.31
N ALA A 121 9.83 2.39 4.42
CA ALA A 121 10.63 2.21 5.63
C ALA A 121 10.59 0.73 6.10
N PRO A 122 11.26 -0.19 5.38
CA PRO A 122 11.08 -1.63 5.55
C PRO A 122 11.63 -2.22 6.87
N ARG A 123 12.32 -1.40 7.66
CA ARG A 123 12.83 -1.73 9.01
C ARG A 123 12.11 -0.99 10.14
N ALA A 124 11.06 -0.21 9.82
CA ALA A 124 10.13 0.32 10.80
C ALA A 124 9.22 -0.78 11.37
N ARG A 125 8.52 -0.43 12.46
CA ARG A 125 7.51 -1.27 13.12
C ARG A 125 6.16 -0.57 13.16
#